data_AF-A0A818Y9E9-F1
#
_entry.id   AF-A0A818Y9E9-F1
#
_cell.length_a   1.000
_cell.length_b   1.000
_cell.length_c   1.000
_cell.angle_alpha   90.00
_cell.angle_beta   90.00
_cell.angle_gamma   90.00
#
_symmetry.space_group_name_H-M   'P 1'
#
loop_
_entity.id
_entity.type
_entity.pdbx_description
1 polymer ?
#
loop_
_entity_poly.entity_id
_entity_poly.type
_entity_poly.pdbx_seq_one_letter_code
_entity_poly.pdbx_strand_id
1 'polypeptide(L)'
;MFYLNQHSSKSTCRNEQDYWSYNNIRKFEYINSNNMFINDFDNFPIRLTNLHELDIALPIGNYFWSIISSWNQLISLNISINGNENNVYFQLQKFLDQTPHLYSLKFSNWNDLNMILFQKLKSKSIRRLHFTELRITCRQYFERNECSALINSALGKQCEVLIIPIANEILAVDIAENMIKLRSLIIKCQGNRSSRFKFSSRNDLFVQWK
;
A
#
# COMPACT_ATOMS: atom_id res chain seq x y z
N MET A 1 -20.06 -16.97 14.91
CA MET A 1 -18.68 -16.51 15.21
C MET A 1 -17.74 -17.56 14.66
N PHE A 2 -17.03 -17.29 13.56
CA PHE A 2 -16.08 -18.25 12.96
C PHE A 2 -14.66 -17.76 13.22
N TYR A 3 -13.91 -18.53 14.00
CA TYR A 3 -12.49 -18.31 14.29
C TYR A 3 -11.67 -19.13 13.28
N LEU A 4 -11.28 -18.50 12.17
CA LEU A 4 -10.05 -18.88 11.47
C LEU A 4 -8.96 -18.08 12.19
N ASN A 5 -8.21 -18.76 13.06
CA ASN A 5 -7.28 -18.15 14.01
C ASN A 5 -6.52 -16.95 13.39
N GLN A 6 -6.69 -15.78 14.02
CA GLN A 6 -5.99 -14.50 13.79
C GLN A 6 -6.47 -13.54 12.69
N HIS A 7 -7.67 -13.68 12.12
CA HIS A 7 -8.20 -12.67 11.18
C HIS A 7 -9.53 -12.06 11.61
N SER A 8 -9.63 -10.73 11.64
CA SER A 8 -10.87 -10.02 11.98
C SER A 8 -11.60 -9.55 10.71
N SER A 9 -12.80 -10.08 10.45
CA SER A 9 -13.73 -9.55 9.45
C SER A 9 -15.15 -9.56 10.03
N LYS A 10 -15.87 -8.42 9.91
CA LYS A 10 -17.15 -8.16 10.58
C LYS A 10 -18.38 -8.82 9.92
N SER A 11 -18.23 -9.59 8.84
CA SER A 11 -19.36 -10.30 8.22
C SER A 11 -18.87 -11.44 7.34
N THR A 12 -18.70 -12.63 7.91
CA THR A 12 -18.27 -13.85 7.21
C THR A 12 -19.46 -14.78 6.92
N CYS A 13 -20.56 -14.26 6.39
CA CYS A 13 -21.60 -15.13 5.83
C CYS A 13 -20.99 -15.87 4.63
N ARG A 14 -20.95 -17.20 4.71
CA ARG A 14 -20.52 -18.06 3.61
C ARG A 14 -21.43 -17.85 2.41
N ASN A 15 -20.89 -17.98 1.21
CA ASN A 15 -21.74 -18.11 0.03
C ASN A 15 -22.52 -19.42 0.14
N GLU A 16 -23.85 -19.37 0.01
CA GLU A 16 -24.73 -20.55 0.09
C GLU A 16 -24.42 -21.58 -1.01
N GLN A 17 -23.81 -21.13 -2.12
CA GLN A 17 -23.48 -21.96 -3.29
C GLN A 17 -22.03 -22.46 -3.30
N ASP A 18 -21.13 -21.85 -2.51
CA ASP A 18 -19.72 -22.22 -2.43
C ASP A 18 -19.20 -21.97 -1.01
N TYR A 19 -19.07 -23.05 -0.24
CA TYR A 19 -18.64 -23.00 1.16
C TYR A 19 -17.26 -22.37 1.37
N TRP A 20 -16.45 -22.25 0.33
CA TRP A 20 -15.11 -21.66 0.37
C TRP A 20 -15.05 -20.25 -0.22
N SER A 21 -16.16 -19.73 -0.75
CA SER A 21 -16.27 -18.37 -1.25
C SER A 21 -16.88 -17.42 -0.21
N TYR A 22 -16.23 -16.26 -0.06
CA TYR A 22 -16.69 -15.18 0.79
C TYR A 22 -16.82 -13.90 -0.05
N ASN A 23 -18.05 -13.54 -0.38
CA ASN A 23 -18.40 -12.41 -1.24
C ASN A 23 -18.73 -11.11 -0.47
N ASN A 24 -18.83 -11.18 0.86
CA ASN A 24 -19.15 -10.02 1.71
C ASN A 24 -17.91 -9.36 2.34
N ILE A 25 -16.72 -9.96 2.15
CA ILE A 25 -15.47 -9.46 2.70
C ILE A 25 -14.91 -8.40 1.75
N ARG A 26 -15.09 -7.12 2.11
CA ARG A 26 -14.53 -5.98 1.35
C ARG A 26 -13.11 -5.65 1.75
N LYS A 27 -12.74 -5.92 3.01
CA LYS A 27 -11.43 -5.65 3.58
C LYS A 27 -10.87 -6.92 4.22
N PHE A 28 -9.62 -7.24 3.91
CA PHE A 28 -8.90 -8.37 4.48
C PHE A 28 -7.54 -7.90 5.01
N GLU A 29 -7.09 -8.49 6.12
CA GLU A 29 -5.79 -8.21 6.72
C GLU A 29 -5.04 -9.52 6.90
N TYR A 30 -3.87 -9.64 6.28
CA TYR A 30 -2.99 -10.80 6.39
C TYR A 30 -1.81 -10.48 7.29
N ILE A 31 -1.81 -11.09 8.47
CA ILE A 31 -0.73 -10.99 9.45
C ILE A 31 0.09 -12.27 9.34
N ASN A 32 1.34 -12.13 8.89
CA ASN A 32 2.27 -13.26 8.90
C ASN A 32 2.71 -13.50 10.35
N SER A 33 2.13 -14.52 11.00
CA SER A 33 2.58 -14.97 12.31
C SER A 33 3.89 -15.73 12.14
N ASN A 34 5.02 -15.04 12.27
CA ASN A 34 6.32 -15.68 12.41
C ASN A 34 6.24 -16.64 13.60
N ASN A 35 6.36 -17.94 13.32
CA ASN A 35 6.42 -19.06 14.26
C ASN A 35 5.06 -19.46 14.86
N MET A 36 4.51 -20.60 14.40
CA MET A 36 4.57 -21.87 15.16
C MET A 36 3.50 -22.91 14.75
N PHE A 37 2.52 -22.58 13.89
CA PHE A 37 1.39 -23.51 13.61
C PHE A 37 0.87 -23.61 12.15
N ILE A 38 1.61 -23.11 11.14
CA ILE A 38 1.11 -23.10 9.73
C ILE A 38 1.48 -24.38 8.95
N ASN A 39 1.59 -25.52 9.62
CA ASN A 39 1.69 -26.81 8.91
C ASN A 39 0.34 -27.50 8.73
N ASP A 40 -0.72 -27.05 9.41
CA ASP A 40 -2.02 -27.75 9.39
C ASP A 40 -3.11 -27.05 8.53
N PHE A 41 -2.84 -25.88 7.95
CA PHE A 41 -3.72 -25.28 6.95
C PHE A 41 -3.34 -25.77 5.55
N ASP A 42 -3.33 -27.08 5.39
CA ASP A 42 -3.28 -27.69 4.08
C ASP A 42 -4.53 -27.28 3.28
N ASN A 43 -4.31 -26.48 2.23
CA ASN A 43 -5.15 -26.43 1.04
C ASN A 43 -6.64 -26.07 1.19
N PHE A 44 -7.01 -25.08 2.01
CA PHE A 44 -8.37 -24.55 1.94
C PHE A 44 -8.46 -23.49 0.83
N PRO A 45 -9.23 -23.72 -0.25
CA PRO A 45 -9.31 -22.81 -1.39
C PRO A 45 -10.22 -21.62 -1.06
N ILE A 46 -9.84 -20.81 -0.07
CA ILE A 46 -10.61 -19.61 0.30
C ILE A 46 -10.59 -18.66 -0.91
N ARG A 47 -11.78 -18.29 -1.39
CA ARG A 47 -11.95 -17.34 -2.50
C ARG A 47 -12.59 -16.06 -2.00
N LEU A 48 -11.88 -14.96 -2.13
CA LEU A 48 -12.35 -13.61 -1.77
C LEU A 48 -12.72 -12.85 -3.03
N THR A 49 -13.94 -13.05 -3.54
CA THR A 49 -14.34 -12.56 -4.88
C THR A 49 -14.62 -11.06 -4.95
N ASN A 50 -15.03 -10.45 -3.84
CA ASN A 50 -15.37 -9.02 -3.75
C ASN A 50 -14.43 -8.22 -2.83
N LEU A 51 -13.16 -8.63 -2.78
CA LEU A 51 -12.16 -7.95 -1.98
C LEU A 51 -11.75 -6.64 -2.66
N HIS A 52 -11.97 -5.52 -1.97
CA HIS A 52 -11.63 -4.18 -2.47
C HIS A 52 -10.38 -3.61 -1.82
N GLU A 53 -10.18 -3.94 -0.54
CA GLU A 53 -9.07 -3.44 0.28
C GLU A 53 -8.31 -4.60 0.91
N LEU A 54 -6.99 -4.52 0.88
CA LEU A 54 -6.13 -5.51 1.48
C LEU A 54 -5.01 -4.86 2.27
N ASP A 55 -4.83 -5.30 3.51
CA ASP A 55 -3.66 -5.01 4.34
C ASP A 55 -2.78 -6.28 4.40
N ILE A 56 -1.50 -6.21 4.01
CA ILE A 56 -0.55 -7.33 4.11
C ILE A 56 0.79 -6.91 4.70
N ALA A 57 1.49 -7.88 5.32
CA ALA A 57 2.91 -7.77 5.65
C ALA A 57 3.75 -8.61 4.68
N LEU A 58 4.74 -8.00 4.02
CA LEU A 58 5.72 -8.69 3.19
C LEU A 58 6.97 -9.04 4.01
N PRO A 59 7.63 -10.19 3.76
CA PRO A 59 7.28 -11.19 2.75
C PRO A 59 6.09 -12.06 3.19
N ILE A 60 5.28 -12.47 2.21
CA ILE A 60 4.17 -13.41 2.35
C ILE A 60 4.61 -14.83 1.99
N GLY A 61 4.04 -15.81 2.69
CA GLY A 61 4.31 -17.23 2.43
C GLY A 61 3.73 -17.71 1.11
N ASN A 62 4.25 -18.83 0.60
CA ASN A 62 3.78 -19.43 -0.67
C ASN A 62 2.28 -19.75 -0.66
N TYR A 63 1.74 -20.14 0.50
CA TYR A 63 0.32 -20.42 0.68
C TYR A 63 -0.57 -19.22 0.37
N PHE A 64 -0.13 -17.99 0.68
CA PHE A 64 -0.93 -16.80 0.39
C PHE A 64 -1.27 -16.68 -1.09
N TRP A 65 -0.33 -17.08 -1.96
CA TRP A 65 -0.53 -17.03 -3.42
C TRP A 65 -1.59 -17.99 -3.94
N SER A 66 -1.94 -19.06 -3.20
CA SER A 66 -3.02 -19.97 -3.59
C SER A 66 -4.42 -19.35 -3.38
N ILE A 67 -4.53 -18.39 -2.46
CA ILE A 67 -5.76 -17.63 -2.16
C ILE A 67 -6.01 -16.55 -3.24
N ILE A 68 -4.95 -16.06 -3.89
CA ILE A 68 -5.03 -15.02 -4.93
C ILE A 68 -5.53 -15.62 -6.25
N SER A 69 -6.82 -15.91 -6.32
CA SER A 69 -7.50 -16.14 -7.59
C SER A 69 -8.07 -14.80 -8.09
N SER A 70 -7.34 -14.19 -9.03
CA SER A 70 -7.70 -12.96 -9.79
C SER A 70 -8.45 -11.90 -8.99
N TRP A 71 -7.71 -11.08 -8.23
CA TRP A 71 -8.25 -9.96 -7.46
C TRP A 71 -8.57 -8.75 -8.35
N ASN A 72 -9.42 -8.99 -9.34
CA ASN A 72 -9.84 -7.99 -10.32
C ASN A 72 -10.65 -6.86 -9.67
N GLN A 73 -11.20 -7.08 -8.48
CA GLN A 73 -11.93 -6.04 -7.74
C GLN A 73 -11.07 -5.31 -6.70
N LEU A 74 -9.79 -5.70 -6.53
CA LEU A 74 -8.94 -5.06 -5.54
C LEU A 74 -8.54 -3.66 -6.02
N ILE A 75 -8.92 -2.66 -5.24
CA ILE A 75 -8.75 -1.24 -5.55
C ILE A 75 -7.64 -0.65 -4.68
N SER A 76 -7.48 -1.12 -3.44
CA SER A 76 -6.51 -0.60 -2.49
C SER A 76 -5.69 -1.70 -1.83
N LEU A 77 -4.39 -1.49 -1.78
CA LEU A 77 -3.42 -2.36 -1.12
C LEU A 77 -2.61 -1.53 -0.14
N ASN A 78 -2.46 -2.04 1.07
CA ASN A 78 -1.61 -1.47 2.11
C ASN A 78 -0.59 -2.52 2.54
N ILE A 79 0.67 -2.11 2.59
CA ILE A 79 1.80 -3.00 2.78
C ILE A 79 2.61 -2.53 3.97
N SER A 80 2.88 -3.43 4.90
CA SER A 80 4.04 -3.33 5.80
C SER A 80 5.17 -4.22 5.26
N ILE A 81 6.40 -3.74 5.34
CA ILE A 81 7.57 -4.48 4.89
C ILE A 81 8.38 -4.87 6.12
N ASN A 82 8.68 -6.16 6.24
CA ASN A 82 9.43 -6.78 7.30
C ASN A 82 10.40 -7.80 6.68
N GLY A 83 11.59 -7.40 6.23
CA GLY A 83 12.60 -8.36 5.74
C GLY A 83 13.46 -7.88 4.58
N ASN A 84 14.13 -8.83 3.91
CA ASN A 84 15.09 -8.56 2.83
C ASN A 84 14.42 -7.97 1.57
N GLU A 85 14.95 -6.84 1.10
CA GLU A 85 14.50 -6.06 -0.07
C GLU A 85 14.26 -6.90 -1.34
N ASN A 86 15.15 -7.84 -1.67
CA ASN A 86 15.04 -8.57 -2.93
C ASN A 86 13.79 -9.45 -2.99
N ASN A 87 13.48 -10.15 -1.91
CA ASN A 87 12.28 -11.00 -1.85
C ASN A 87 11.01 -10.15 -1.85
N VAL A 88 11.04 -9.01 -1.16
CA VAL A 88 9.93 -8.06 -1.09
C VAL A 88 9.60 -7.50 -2.47
N TYR A 89 10.62 -7.13 -3.26
CA TYR A 89 10.44 -6.66 -4.62
C TYR A 89 9.67 -7.64 -5.49
N PHE A 90 10.17 -8.88 -5.58
CA PHE A 90 9.58 -9.89 -6.47
C PHE A 90 8.15 -10.21 -6.10
N GLN A 91 7.88 -10.32 -4.80
CA GLN A 91 6.52 -10.57 -4.32
C GLN A 91 5.60 -9.38 -4.60
N LEU A 92 6.04 -8.14 -4.35
CA LEU A 92 5.24 -6.98 -4.66
C LEU A 92 4.96 -6.85 -6.16
N GLN A 93 5.97 -7.01 -7.02
CA GLN A 93 5.75 -6.96 -8.47
C GLN A 93 4.76 -8.03 -8.94
N LYS A 94 4.94 -9.28 -8.48
CA LYS A 94 4.00 -10.38 -8.78
C LYS A 94 2.57 -10.04 -8.34
N PHE A 95 2.43 -9.40 -7.19
CA PHE A 95 1.14 -8.95 -6.69
C PHE A 95 0.50 -7.90 -7.61
N LEU A 96 1.29 -6.89 -8.02
CA LEU A 96 0.83 -5.83 -8.92
C LEU A 96 0.41 -6.38 -10.29
N ASP A 97 1.13 -7.38 -10.80
CA ASP A 97 0.81 -8.03 -12.07
C ASP A 97 -0.53 -8.80 -12.02
N GLN A 98 -0.91 -9.29 -10.83
CA GLN A 98 -2.16 -10.03 -10.59
C GLN A 98 -3.35 -9.14 -10.19
N THR A 99 -3.13 -7.83 -10.04
CA THR A 99 -4.16 -6.87 -9.57
C THR A 99 -4.33 -5.72 -10.56
N PRO A 100 -4.88 -6.00 -11.76
CA PRO A 100 -4.90 -5.05 -12.86
C PRO A 100 -5.72 -3.78 -12.60
N HIS A 101 -6.57 -3.78 -11.58
CA HIS A 101 -7.42 -2.64 -11.19
C HIS A 101 -6.95 -1.94 -9.90
N LEU A 102 -5.79 -2.30 -9.37
CA LEU A 102 -5.25 -1.70 -8.15
C LEU A 102 -4.93 -0.22 -8.34
N TYR A 103 -5.77 0.64 -7.79
CA TYR A 103 -5.67 2.09 -7.93
C TYR A 103 -4.78 2.73 -6.86
N SER A 104 -4.83 2.20 -5.64
CA SER A 104 -4.19 2.78 -4.45
C SER A 104 -3.18 1.82 -3.83
N LEU A 105 -1.95 2.29 -3.65
CA LEU A 105 -0.89 1.58 -2.96
C LEU A 105 -0.41 2.39 -1.76
N LYS A 106 -0.50 1.79 -0.57
CA LYS A 106 -0.10 2.38 0.69
C LYS A 106 1.03 1.58 1.33
N PHE A 107 1.97 2.29 1.94
CA PHE A 107 3.04 1.71 2.73
C PHE A 107 2.92 2.16 4.19
N SER A 108 2.71 1.23 5.11
CA SER A 108 2.62 1.48 6.55
C SER A 108 3.95 1.34 7.29
N ASN A 109 4.94 0.68 6.70
CA ASN A 109 6.31 0.67 7.19
C ASN A 109 7.26 0.67 5.99
N TRP A 110 7.74 1.83 5.58
CA TRP A 110 8.63 1.99 4.42
C TRP A 110 10.08 2.25 4.85
N ASN A 111 10.38 2.15 6.14
CA ASN A 111 11.70 2.50 6.67
C ASN A 111 12.83 1.61 6.16
N ASP A 112 12.50 0.35 5.87
CA ASP A 112 13.43 -0.65 5.34
C ASP A 112 13.32 -0.75 3.80
N LEU A 113 12.55 0.15 3.18
CA LEU A 113 12.27 0.12 1.76
C LEU A 113 13.31 0.97 1.04
N ASN A 114 14.30 0.32 0.47
CA ASN A 114 15.24 0.97 -0.41
C ASN A 114 14.50 1.57 -1.62
N MET A 115 14.63 2.88 -1.81
CA MET A 115 13.92 3.60 -2.87
C MET A 115 14.24 3.11 -4.29
N ILE A 116 15.33 2.36 -4.47
CA ILE A 116 15.61 1.62 -5.71
C ILE A 116 14.46 0.68 -6.08
N LEU A 117 13.70 0.17 -5.11
CA LEU A 117 12.51 -0.64 -5.34
C LEU A 117 11.46 0.10 -6.18
N PHE A 118 11.22 1.38 -5.91
CA PHE A 118 10.25 2.16 -6.69
C PHE A 118 10.66 2.35 -8.13
N GLN A 119 11.95 2.44 -8.43
CA GLN A 119 12.43 2.55 -9.81
C GLN A 119 12.11 1.28 -10.63
N LYS A 120 12.02 0.12 -9.97
CA LYS A 120 11.79 -1.17 -10.62
C LYS A 120 10.31 -1.53 -10.69
N LEU A 121 9.52 -1.13 -9.69
CA LEU A 121 8.09 -1.46 -9.61
C LEU A 121 7.30 -0.84 -10.75
N LYS A 122 6.45 -1.65 -11.37
CA LYS A 122 5.57 -1.26 -12.46
C LYS A 122 4.16 -1.71 -12.17
N SER A 123 3.22 -0.79 -12.36
CA SER A 123 1.80 -1.08 -12.45
C SER A 123 1.21 -0.08 -13.44
N LYS A 124 0.17 -0.44 -14.18
CA LYS A 124 -0.52 0.49 -15.09
C LYS A 124 -1.72 1.16 -14.44
N SER A 125 -2.20 0.64 -13.30
CA SER A 125 -3.45 1.04 -12.66
C SER A 125 -3.25 1.94 -11.44
N ILE A 126 -2.10 1.85 -10.77
CA ILE A 126 -1.85 2.67 -9.58
C ILE A 126 -1.81 4.16 -9.97
N ARG A 127 -2.63 4.95 -9.30
CA ARG A 127 -2.65 6.42 -9.39
C ARG A 127 -2.55 7.08 -8.02
N ARG A 128 -2.69 6.33 -6.93
CA ARG A 128 -2.58 6.84 -5.57
C ARG A 128 -1.45 6.15 -4.83
N LEU A 129 -0.51 6.94 -4.33
CA LEU A 129 0.58 6.50 -3.47
C LEU A 129 0.43 7.13 -2.10
N HIS A 130 0.54 6.32 -1.05
CA HIS A 130 0.41 6.78 0.33
C HIS A 130 1.51 6.20 1.21
N PHE A 131 2.39 7.07 1.67
CA PHE A 131 3.44 6.74 2.62
C PHE A 131 3.00 7.15 4.02
N THR A 132 2.78 6.16 4.88
CA THR A 132 2.44 6.37 6.28
C THR A 132 3.59 5.98 7.18
N GLU A 133 3.83 6.82 8.18
CA GLU A 133 4.76 6.54 9.27
C GLU A 133 4.06 5.71 10.34
N LEU A 134 4.67 4.58 10.75
CA LEU A 134 4.31 3.91 12.00
C LEU A 134 5.12 4.53 13.15
N ARG A 135 4.39 5.03 14.15
CA ARG A 135 4.77 6.10 15.09
C ARG A 135 5.92 5.83 16.08
N ILE A 136 6.67 4.72 16.03
CA ILE A 136 7.23 4.21 17.29
C ILE A 136 8.70 4.56 17.53
N THR A 137 9.58 4.72 16.53
CA THR A 137 11.02 4.91 16.85
C THR A 137 11.84 5.81 15.94
N CYS A 138 11.56 5.91 14.64
CA CYS A 138 12.33 6.75 13.72
C CYS A 138 11.38 7.51 12.80
N ARG A 139 11.28 8.83 12.99
CA ARG A 139 10.62 9.72 12.02
C ARG A 139 11.45 9.75 10.75
N GLN A 140 11.08 8.91 9.78
CA GLN A 140 11.67 8.97 8.46
C GLN A 140 10.87 9.90 7.58
N TYR A 141 11.61 10.75 6.88
CA TYR A 141 11.10 11.66 5.88
C TYR A 141 11.84 11.38 4.59
N PHE A 142 11.17 11.54 3.45
CA PHE A 142 11.84 11.45 2.17
C PHE A 142 12.78 12.64 2.02
N GLU A 143 14.04 12.36 1.72
CA GLU A 143 15.02 13.38 1.36
C GLU A 143 15.03 13.55 -0.16
N ARG A 144 16.00 14.34 -0.64
CA ARG A 144 16.09 14.72 -2.05
C ARG A 144 16.27 13.52 -2.97
N ASN A 145 17.08 12.55 -2.57
CA ASN A 145 17.41 11.39 -3.40
C ASN A 145 16.20 10.46 -3.55
N GLU A 146 15.48 10.23 -2.45
CA GLU A 146 14.26 9.43 -2.42
C GLU A 146 13.15 10.10 -3.24
N CYS A 147 12.95 11.41 -3.07
CA CYS A 147 11.98 12.16 -3.87
C CYS A 147 12.32 12.10 -5.37
N SER A 148 13.59 12.30 -5.73
CA SER A 148 14.05 12.20 -7.12
C SER A 148 13.83 10.80 -7.70
N ALA A 149 14.12 9.74 -6.94
CA ALA A 149 13.86 8.37 -7.35
C ALA A 149 12.36 8.11 -7.56
N LEU A 150 11.50 8.62 -6.68
CA LEU A 150 10.05 8.52 -6.80
C LEU A 150 9.54 9.26 -8.04
N ILE A 151 9.93 10.52 -8.24
CA ILE A 151 9.56 11.36 -9.40
C ILE A 151 9.89 10.63 -10.71
N ASN A 152 11.08 10.04 -10.78
CA ASN A 152 11.57 9.37 -11.99
C ASN A 152 11.00 7.97 -12.21
N SER A 153 10.38 7.36 -11.19
CA SER A 153 9.81 6.01 -11.26
C SER A 153 8.57 5.93 -12.15
N ALA A 154 8.27 4.71 -12.63
CA ALA A 154 7.04 4.47 -13.39
C ALA A 154 5.78 4.78 -12.59
N LEU A 155 5.77 4.44 -11.29
CA LEU A 155 4.65 4.75 -10.39
C LEU A 155 4.51 6.25 -10.16
N GLY A 156 5.62 6.98 -9.98
CA GLY A 156 5.61 8.43 -9.80
C GLY A 156 5.07 9.18 -11.02
N LYS A 157 5.55 8.85 -12.22
CA LYS A 157 5.12 9.49 -13.48
C LYS A 157 3.62 9.41 -13.78
N GLN A 158 2.91 8.44 -13.19
CA GLN A 158 1.47 8.28 -13.37
C GLN A 158 0.65 8.60 -12.10
N CYS A 159 1.31 8.93 -11.00
CA CYS A 159 0.65 9.19 -9.74
C CYS A 159 -0.19 10.48 -9.85
N GLU A 160 -1.47 10.38 -9.48
CA GLU A 160 -2.41 11.50 -9.41
C GLU A 160 -2.59 12.00 -7.98
N VAL A 161 -2.45 11.12 -6.98
CA VAL A 161 -2.61 11.46 -5.57
C VAL A 161 -1.42 10.92 -4.78
N LEU A 162 -0.60 11.83 -4.25
CA LEU A 162 0.56 11.49 -3.43
C LEU A 162 0.35 11.99 -1.99
N ILE A 163 0.53 11.08 -1.03
CA ILE A 163 0.59 11.40 0.39
C ILE A 163 1.95 10.96 0.90
N ILE A 164 2.80 11.90 1.30
CA ILE A 164 4.22 11.64 1.55
C ILE A 164 4.78 12.48 2.71
N PRO A 165 5.54 11.88 3.64
CA PRO A 165 6.37 12.65 4.57
C PRO A 165 7.67 13.09 3.87
N ILE A 166 8.02 14.38 3.94
CA ILE A 166 9.23 14.94 3.32
C ILE A 166 10.06 15.74 4.31
N ALA A 167 11.38 15.75 4.12
CA ALA A 167 12.30 16.38 5.07
C ALA A 167 12.24 17.91 4.99
N ASN A 168 11.99 18.45 3.79
CA ASN A 168 11.98 19.88 3.49
C ASN A 168 10.83 20.22 2.53
N GLU A 169 10.20 21.38 2.73
CA GLU A 169 9.14 21.91 1.87
C GLU A 169 9.56 22.20 0.43
N ILE A 170 10.84 22.49 0.17
CA ILE A 170 11.38 22.67 -1.19
C ILE A 170 11.14 21.40 -2.02
N LEU A 171 11.21 20.22 -1.41
CA LEU A 171 10.94 18.96 -2.09
C LEU A 171 9.47 18.83 -2.54
N ALA A 172 8.54 19.51 -1.87
CA ALA A 172 7.14 19.53 -2.30
C ALA A 172 6.99 20.25 -3.64
N VAL A 173 7.75 21.34 -3.84
CA VAL A 173 7.78 22.08 -5.11
C VAL A 173 8.38 21.19 -6.20
N ASP A 174 9.53 20.58 -5.94
CA ASP A 174 10.17 19.65 -6.90
C ASP A 174 9.22 18.52 -7.32
N ILE A 175 8.50 17.92 -6.37
CA ILE A 175 7.48 16.89 -6.63
C ILE A 175 6.35 17.44 -7.50
N ALA A 176 5.79 18.61 -7.15
CA ALA A 176 4.65 19.19 -7.85
C ALA A 176 5.00 19.59 -9.30
N GLU A 177 6.20 20.10 -9.54
CA GLU A 177 6.64 20.51 -10.87
C GLU A 177 6.98 19.33 -11.78
N ASN A 178 7.51 18.23 -11.23
CA ASN A 178 8.03 17.13 -12.04
C ASN A 178 7.06 15.94 -12.19
N MET A 179 6.09 15.78 -11.27
CA MET A 179 5.06 14.74 -11.38
C MET A 179 3.85 15.26 -12.16
N ILE A 180 3.97 15.34 -13.48
CA ILE A 180 3.00 16.01 -14.38
C ILE A 180 1.54 15.54 -14.28
N LYS A 181 1.27 14.33 -13.77
CA LYS A 181 -0.10 13.81 -13.57
C LYS A 181 -0.64 14.06 -12.17
N LEU A 182 0.16 14.63 -11.28
CA LEU A 182 -0.20 14.84 -9.89
C LEU A 182 -1.28 15.90 -9.78
N ARG A 183 -2.42 15.51 -9.23
CA ARG A 183 -3.60 16.36 -8.99
C ARG A 183 -3.74 16.76 -7.53
N SER A 184 -3.26 15.90 -6.62
CA SER A 184 -3.32 16.10 -5.18
C SER A 184 -2.01 15.69 -4.52
N LEU A 185 -1.42 16.62 -3.76
CA LEU A 185 -0.22 16.39 -2.95
C LEU A 185 -0.52 16.71 -1.48
N ILE A 186 -0.35 15.73 -0.59
CA ILE A 186 -0.52 15.88 0.86
C ILE A 186 0.81 15.56 1.53
N ILE A 187 1.42 16.58 2.13
CA ILE A 187 2.76 16.50 2.73
C ILE A 187 2.72 16.47 4.25
N LYS A 188 3.68 15.77 4.85
CA LYS A 188 4.02 15.87 6.28
C LYS A 188 5.49 16.25 6.43
N CYS A 189 5.78 17.44 6.95
CA CYS A 189 7.15 17.96 7.05
C CYS A 189 7.78 17.74 8.43
N GLN A 190 9.11 17.56 8.45
CA GLN A 190 9.90 17.47 9.68
C GLN A 190 9.87 18.78 10.47
N GLY A 191 9.80 18.67 11.81
CA GLY A 191 9.98 19.81 12.71
C GLY A 191 8.75 20.69 12.90
N ASN A 192 7.74 20.61 12.03
CA ASN A 192 6.52 21.35 12.23
C ASN A 192 5.49 20.51 12.97
N ARG A 193 5.05 20.99 14.15
CA ARG A 193 3.74 20.65 14.73
C ARG A 193 2.68 21.08 13.72
N SER A 194 2.46 20.31 12.66
CA SER A 194 1.47 20.60 11.62
C SER A 194 1.49 22.06 11.17
N SER A 195 2.58 22.51 10.53
CA SER A 195 2.51 23.70 9.69
C SER A 195 1.61 23.34 8.51
N ARG A 196 0.32 23.53 8.72
CA ARG A 196 -0.63 23.62 7.63
C ARG A 196 -0.22 24.87 6.84
N PHE A 197 0.63 24.74 5.82
CA PHE A 197 0.77 25.78 4.80
C PHE A 197 -0.55 25.90 4.04
N LYS A 198 -1.56 26.53 4.63
CA LYS A 198 -2.84 26.75 3.95
C LYS A 198 -2.61 27.66 2.73
N PHE A 199 -2.55 27.08 1.55
CA PHE A 199 -2.99 27.76 0.32
C PHE A 199 -4.49 27.48 0.10
N SER A 200 -5.31 27.89 1.08
CA SER A 200 -6.57 28.65 0.97
C SER A 200 -7.33 28.56 2.30
N SER A 201 -8.27 29.48 2.54
CA SER A 201 -8.89 29.68 3.85
C SER A 201 -9.48 28.38 4.43
N ARG A 202 -8.95 27.96 5.58
CA ARG A 202 -9.45 26.89 6.48
C ARG A 202 -9.12 25.43 6.10
N ASN A 203 -7.89 25.04 6.47
CA ASN A 203 -7.57 23.93 7.39
C ASN A 203 -7.19 22.53 6.89
N ASP A 204 -6.88 22.32 5.61
CA ASP A 204 -6.04 21.21 5.14
C ASP A 204 -5.16 21.67 3.96
N LEU A 205 -3.92 21.17 3.87
CA LEU A 205 -3.00 21.42 2.76
C LEU A 205 -3.42 20.55 1.57
N PHE A 206 -4.53 20.92 0.94
CA PHE A 206 -5.06 20.26 -0.23
C PHE A 206 -4.67 21.10 -1.45
N VAL A 207 -3.59 20.71 -2.14
CA VAL A 207 -3.25 21.33 -3.42
C VAL A 207 -4.01 20.55 -4.49
N GLN A 208 -5.16 21.06 -4.90
CA GLN A 208 -5.94 20.55 -6.03
C GLN A 208 -5.66 21.42 -7.24
N TRP A 209 -4.94 20.88 -8.22
CA TRP A 209 -4.78 21.53 -9.53
C TRP A 209 -5.98 21.15 -10.42
N LYS A 210 -6.55 22.14 -11.12
CA LYS A 210 -7.64 21.94 -12.10
C LYS A 210 -7.11 21.31 -13.38
#